data_AF-A0A533Y9H5-F1
#
_entry.id   AF-A0A533Y9H5-F1
#
_cell.length_a   1.000
_cell.length_b   1.000
_cell.length_c   1.000
_cell.angle_alpha   90.00
_cell.angle_beta   90.00
_cell.angle_gamma   90.00
#
_symmetry.space_group_name_H-M   'P 1'
#
loop_
_entity.id
_entity.type
_entity.pdbx_description
1 polymer ?
#
loop_
_entity_poly.entity_id
_entity_poly.type
_entity_poly.pdbx_seq_one_letter_code
_entity_poly.pdbx_strand_id
1 'polypeptide(L)'
;MATKLIVIVVVGLIIGYLALPSYYFINAIGRETQDGVREHLGQPLQSIGDSAGRSVWIYKQVVPPLCVEYTLTFKRGNPSDETTQPVLSDKATLPVLSRWEWKWC
;
A
#
# COMPACT_ATOMS: atom_id res chain seq x y z
N MET A 1 -23.73 29.96 4.77
CA MET A 1 -22.89 29.24 5.77
C MET A 1 -22.99 27.72 5.61
N ALA A 2 -24.19 27.15 5.39
CA ALA A 2 -24.38 25.71 5.17
C ALA A 2 -23.51 25.13 4.04
N THR A 3 -23.34 25.82 2.91
CA THR A 3 -22.51 25.36 1.78
C THR A 3 -21.04 25.19 2.15
N LYS A 4 -20.49 26.04 3.03
CA LYS A 4 -19.09 25.92 3.48
C LYS A 4 -18.90 24.69 4.40
N LEU A 5 -19.87 24.43 5.27
CA LEU A 5 -19.89 23.23 6.11
C LEU A 5 -19.98 21.95 5.27
N ILE A 6 -20.84 21.93 4.26
CA ILE A 6 -20.99 20.79 3.34
C ILE A 6 -19.66 20.51 2.62
N VAL A 7 -18.97 21.54 2.11
CA VAL A 7 -17.68 21.37 1.45
C VAL A 7 -16.63 20.80 2.41
N ILE A 8 -16.56 21.28 3.65
CA ILE A 8 -15.62 20.75 4.66
C ILE A 8 -15.91 19.26 4.96
N VAL A 9 -17.18 18.90 5.11
CA VAL A 9 -17.59 17.52 5.38
C VAL A 9 -17.24 16.62 4.19
N VAL A 10 -17.53 17.06 2.96
CA VAL A 10 -17.21 16.30 1.75
C VAL A 10 -15.70 16.10 1.59
N VAL A 11 -14.90 17.15 1.80
CA VAL A 11 -13.44 17.05 1.74
C VAL A 11 -12.91 16.11 2.83
N GLY A 12 -13.44 16.20 4.06
CA GLY A 12 -13.07 15.30 5.16
C GLY A 12 -13.37 13.83 4.84
N LEU A 13 -14.53 13.55 4.23
CA LEU A 13 -14.90 12.20 3.80
C LEU A 13 -13.98 11.68 2.68
N ILE A 14 -13.62 12.52 1.71
CA ILE A 14 -12.70 12.14 0.62
C ILE A 14 -11.32 11.83 1.18
N ILE A 15 -10.79 12.66 2.09
CA ILE A 15 -9.49 12.40 2.72
C ILE A 15 -9.54 11.10 3.52
N GLY A 16 -10.61 10.88 4.30
CA GLY A 16 -10.81 9.64 5.04
C GLY A 16 -10.85 8.41 4.12
N TYR A 17 -11.57 8.51 3.00
CA TYR A 17 -11.65 7.45 2.00
C TYR A 17 -10.29 7.13 1.37
N LEU A 18 -9.51 8.16 1.02
CA LEU A 18 -8.16 8.00 0.48
C LEU A 18 -7.14 7.54 1.53
N ALA A 19 -7.44 7.66 2.83
CA ALA A 19 -6.59 7.10 3.88
C ALA A 19 -6.92 5.63 4.21
N LEU A 20 -8.05 5.08 3.75
CA LEU A 20 -8.45 3.70 4.06
C LEU A 20 -7.42 2.65 3.62
N PRO A 21 -6.84 2.70 2.42
CA PRO A 21 -5.85 1.70 1.99
C PRO A 21 -4.62 1.69 2.91
N SER A 22 -4.27 2.83 3.52
CA SER A 22 -3.16 2.94 4.48
C SER A 22 -3.34 2.02 5.69
N TYR A 23 -4.58 1.87 6.19
CA TYR A 23 -4.85 0.97 7.32
C TYR A 23 -4.63 -0.50 6.95
N TYR A 24 -5.07 -0.89 5.75
CA TYR A 24 -4.79 -2.22 5.20
C TYR A 24 -3.28 -2.44 5.09
N PHE A 25 -2.54 -1.48 4.52
CA PHE A 25 -1.10 -1.64 4.29
C PHE A 25 -0.28 -1.74 5.58
N ILE A 26 -0.65 -1.05 6.65
CA ILE A 26 0.01 -1.17 7.96
C ILE A 26 -0.05 -2.62 8.45
N ASN A 27 -1.20 -3.27 8.30
CA ASN A 27 -1.39 -4.66 8.73
C ASN A 27 -0.84 -5.68 7.74
N ALA A 28 -0.69 -5.29 6.47
CA ALA A 28 -0.17 -6.11 5.39
C ALA A 28 1.37 -6.21 5.38
N ILE A 29 2.09 -5.28 6.02
CA ILE A 29 3.57 -5.33 6.12
C ILE A 29 4.01 -6.66 6.73
N GLY A 30 4.92 -7.36 6.04
CA GLY A 30 5.51 -8.62 6.46
C GLY A 30 4.57 -9.83 6.34
N ARG A 31 3.32 -9.64 5.89
CA ARG A 31 2.29 -10.69 5.82
C ARG A 31 1.80 -10.93 4.40
N GLU A 32 1.52 -9.85 3.68
CA GLU A 32 0.93 -9.92 2.35
C GLU A 32 1.99 -10.09 1.27
N THR A 33 1.70 -10.97 0.31
CA THR A 33 2.49 -11.13 -0.91
C THR A 33 1.96 -10.21 -2.00
N GLN A 34 2.70 -10.12 -3.11
CA GLN A 34 2.24 -9.42 -4.31
C GLN A 34 0.86 -9.91 -4.78
N ASP A 35 0.59 -11.21 -4.71
CA ASP A 35 -0.69 -11.77 -5.13
C ASP A 35 -1.85 -11.33 -4.23
N GLY A 36 -1.66 -11.33 -2.90
CA GLY A 36 -2.70 -10.88 -1.96
C GLY A 36 -2.98 -9.38 -2.10
N VAL A 37 -1.95 -8.56 -2.31
CA VAL A 37 -2.12 -7.13 -2.61
C VAL A 37 -2.84 -6.92 -3.94
N ARG A 38 -2.53 -7.72 -4.96
CA ARG A 38 -3.18 -7.65 -6.27
C ARG A 38 -4.66 -8.08 -6.22
N GLU A 39 -5.00 -9.05 -5.38
CA GLU A 39 -6.39 -9.45 -5.16
C GLU A 39 -7.18 -8.33 -4.48
N HIS A 40 -6.57 -7.62 -3.53
CA HIS A 40 -7.25 -6.54 -2.79
C HIS A 40 -7.37 -5.23 -3.59
N LEU A 41 -6.33 -4.84 -4.33
CA LEU A 41 -6.24 -3.52 -4.99
C LEU A 41 -6.32 -3.58 -6.52
N GLY A 42 -6.31 -4.78 -7.09
CA GLY A 42 -6.18 -4.97 -8.52
C GLY A 42 -4.76 -4.70 -9.03
N GLN A 43 -4.67 -4.38 -10.32
CA GLN A 43 -3.39 -4.17 -10.99
C GLN A 43 -2.79 -2.79 -10.67
N PRO A 44 -1.48 -2.71 -10.39
CA PRO A 44 -0.80 -1.45 -10.21
C PRO A 44 -0.73 -0.65 -11.52
N LEU A 45 -0.65 0.67 -11.41
CA LEU A 45 -0.38 1.55 -12.54
C LEU A 45 1.02 1.30 -13.10
N GLN A 46 1.99 1.05 -12.22
CA GLN A 46 3.36 0.73 -12.60
C GLN A 46 3.94 -0.33 -11.67
N SER A 47 4.67 -1.29 -12.21
CA SER A 47 5.43 -2.29 -11.45
C SER A 47 6.87 -2.33 -11.92
N ILE A 48 7.81 -2.09 -11.00
CA ILE A 48 9.24 -2.08 -11.27
C ILE A 48 9.88 -3.21 -10.46
N GLY A 49 10.49 -4.18 -11.14
CA GLY A 49 11.25 -5.25 -10.51
C GLY A 49 12.75 -5.01 -10.64
N ASP A 50 13.50 -5.34 -9.60
CA ASP A 50 14.96 -5.38 -9.56
C ASP A 50 15.43 -6.86 -9.59
N SER A 51 16.58 -7.13 -10.21
CA SER A 51 17.26 -8.42 -10.21
C SER A 51 17.58 -8.94 -8.80
N ALA A 52 17.62 -8.06 -7.79
CA ALA A 52 17.73 -8.42 -6.37
C ALA A 52 16.43 -9.01 -5.76
N GLY A 53 15.35 -9.17 -6.54
CA GLY A 53 14.07 -9.70 -6.05
C GLY A 53 13.25 -8.69 -5.23
N ARG A 54 13.62 -7.40 -5.32
CA ARG A 54 12.79 -6.29 -4.84
C ARG A 54 11.82 -5.91 -5.95
N SER A 55 10.58 -5.60 -5.57
CA SER A 55 9.62 -5.03 -6.52
C SER A 55 8.93 -3.81 -5.92
N VAL A 56 8.76 -2.77 -6.71
CA VAL A 56 8.04 -1.56 -6.33
C VAL A 56 6.81 -1.44 -7.21
N TRP A 57 5.64 -1.37 -6.59
CA TRP A 57 4.36 -1.22 -7.27
C TRP A 57 3.77 0.15 -6.92
N ILE A 58 3.25 0.83 -7.94
CA ILE A 58 2.67 2.17 -7.80
C ILE A 58 1.20 2.08 -8.18
N TYR A 59 0.34 2.53 -7.27
CA TYR A 59 -1.09 2.67 -7.47
C TYR A 59 -1.45 4.14 -7.43
N LYS A 60 -2.32 4.59 -8.34
CA LYS A 60 -2.78 5.99 -8.37
C LYS A 60 -4.29 6.03 -8.33
N GLN A 61 -4.83 6.74 -7.35
CA GLN A 61 -6.26 6.97 -7.19
C GLN A 61 -6.55 8.45 -7.43
N VAL A 62 -7.47 8.73 -8.36
CA VAL A 62 -7.82 10.10 -8.76
C VAL A 62 -9.26 10.39 -8.37
N VAL A 63 -9.46 11.42 -7.55
CA VAL A 63 -10.76 11.94 -7.13
C VAL A 63 -10.73 13.45 -7.32
N PRO A 64 -11.07 13.97 -8.51
CA PRO A 64 -10.89 15.38 -8.85
C PRO A 64 -11.49 16.32 -7.78
N PRO A 65 -10.74 17.34 -7.30
CA PRO A 65 -9.44 17.81 -7.78
C PRO A 65 -8.21 17.13 -7.14
N LEU A 66 -8.39 16.12 -6.30
CA LEU A 66 -7.34 15.46 -5.53
C LEU A 66 -6.84 14.19 -6.22
N CYS A 67 -5.57 13.84 -6.04
CA CYS A 67 -5.14 12.48 -6.26
C CYS A 67 -4.14 11.99 -5.22
N VAL A 68 -4.05 10.68 -5.11
CA VAL A 68 -3.13 10.00 -4.19
C VAL A 68 -2.41 8.92 -4.96
N GLU A 69 -1.11 8.82 -4.72
CA GLU A 69 -0.26 7.76 -5.22
C GLU A 69 0.24 6.93 -4.05
N TYR A 70 0.04 5.62 -4.10
CA TYR A 70 0.57 4.64 -3.15
C TYR A 70 1.73 3.89 -3.79
N THR A 71 2.86 3.87 -3.10
CA THR A 71 4.06 3.13 -3.49
C THR A 71 4.26 1.97 -2.54
N LEU A 72 4.14 0.75 -3.04
CA LEU A 72 4.30 -0.49 -2.29
C LEU A 72 5.63 -1.14 -2.66
N THR A 73 6.47 -1.40 -1.67
CA THR A 73 7.76 -2.06 -1.85
C THR A 73 7.70 -3.46 -1.27
N PHE A 74 7.93 -4.45 -2.12
CA PHE A 74 8.07 -5.84 -1.72
C PHE A 74 9.54 -6.26 -1.74
N LYS A 75 9.93 -7.06 -0.76
CA LYS A 75 11.27 -7.65 -0.65
C LYS A 75 11.13 -9.13 -0.29
N ARG A 76 12.07 -9.97 -0.72
CA ARG A 76 12.20 -11.32 -0.15
C ARG A 76 12.50 -11.19 1.34
N GLY A 77 11.81 -11.99 2.16
CA GLY A 77 12.15 -12.12 3.57
C GLY A 77 13.59 -12.61 3.68
N ASN A 78 14.44 -11.87 4.40
CA ASN A 78 15.76 -12.36 4.76
C ASN A 78 15.58 -13.21 6.02
N PRO A 79 15.93 -14.51 6.02
CA PRO A 79 15.77 -15.36 7.21
C PRO A 79 16.64 -14.93 8.40
N SER A 80 17.53 -13.94 8.25
CA SER A 80 18.45 -13.46 9.28
C SER A 80 18.08 -12.13 9.97
N ASP A 81 16.97 -11.47 9.62
CA ASP A 81 16.50 -10.28 10.37
C ASP A 81 15.60 -10.71 11.55
N GLU A 82 16.26 -11.26 12.57
CA GLU A 82 15.67 -11.78 13.81
C GLU A 82 15.32 -10.64 14.79
N THR A 83 14.42 -9.73 14.42
CA THR A 83 13.91 -8.74 15.40
C THR A 83 12.45 -8.31 15.23
N THR A 84 11.68 -8.93 14.33
CA THR A 84 10.22 -8.69 14.30
C THR A 84 9.49 -10.03 14.19
N GLN A 85 8.50 -10.20 15.06
CA GLN A 85 7.69 -11.38 15.39
C GLN A 85 7.37 -12.39 14.26
N PRO A 86 7.14 -13.68 14.63
CA PRO A 86 7.06 -14.78 13.69
C PRO A 86 5.72 -14.75 12.95
N VAL A 87 5.74 -14.63 11.62
CA VAL A 87 4.53 -14.82 10.82
C VAL A 87 4.82 -15.76 9.65
N LEU A 88 4.43 -17.01 9.91
CA LEU A 88 4.16 -18.14 9.01
C LEU A 88 5.31 -18.83 8.25
N SER A 89 5.35 -20.14 8.52
CA SER A 89 6.10 -21.21 7.88
C SER A 89 5.94 -21.26 6.35
N ASP A 90 6.94 -21.86 5.71
CA ASP A 90 7.03 -22.34 4.32
C ASP A 90 7.04 -21.33 3.15
N LYS A 91 6.70 -20.05 3.35
CA LYS A 91 6.71 -19.03 2.27
C LYS A 91 7.84 -18.00 2.33
N ALA A 92 8.89 -18.25 3.12
CA ALA A 92 10.02 -17.34 3.33
C ALA A 92 10.79 -16.93 2.04
N THR A 93 10.54 -17.57 0.91
CA THR A 93 11.14 -17.27 -0.40
C THR A 93 10.34 -16.28 -1.27
N LEU A 94 9.09 -15.97 -0.93
CA LEU A 94 8.25 -15.07 -1.73
C LEU A 94 8.41 -13.60 -1.31
N PRO A 95 8.40 -12.64 -2.24
CA PRO A 95 8.43 -11.22 -1.91
C PRO A 95 7.18 -10.82 -1.13
N VAL A 96 7.37 -10.33 0.09
CA VAL A 96 6.30 -9.80 0.95
C VAL A 96 6.36 -8.28 0.99
N LEU A 97 5.24 -7.64 1.28
CA LEU A 97 5.15 -6.19 1.44
C LEU A 97 6.07 -5.77 2.59
N SER A 98 7.15 -5.06 2.28
CA SER A 98 8.14 -4.63 3.26
C SER A 98 7.90 -3.19 3.71
N ARG A 99 7.45 -2.33 2.79
CA ARG A 99 7.19 -0.92 3.05
C ARG A 99 6.07 -0.44 2.15
N TRP A 100 5.30 0.51 2.63
CA TRP A 100 4.37 1.26 1.80
C TRP A 100 4.52 2.74 2.12
N GLU A 101 4.25 3.57 1.12
CA GLU A 101 4.19 5.02 1.25
C GLU A 101 3.02 5.53 0.43
N TRP A 102 2.50 6.69 0.80
CA TRP A 102 1.48 7.38 0.03
C TRP A 102 1.81 8.87 -0.03
N LYS A 103 1.48 9.51 -1.15
CA LYS A 103 1.70 10.94 -1.36
C LYS A 103 0.54 11.53 -2.14
N TRP A 104 0.30 12.82 -1.92
CA TRP A 104 -0.64 13.59 -2.73
C TRP A 104 -0.07 13.88 -4.11
N CYS A 105 -0.98 13.98 -5.07
CA CYS A 105 -0.82 14.65 -6.34
C CYS A 105 -2.10 15.48 -6.59
#